data_AF-A0A653CQV9-F1
#
_entry.id   AF-A0A653CQV9-F1
#
_cell.length_a   1.000
_cell.length_b   1.000
_cell.length_c   1.000
_cell.angle_alpha   90.00
_cell.angle_beta   90.00
_cell.angle_gamma   90.00
#
_symmetry.space_group_name_H-M   'P 1'
#
loop_
_entity.id
_entity.type
_entity.pdbx_description
1 polymer ?
#
loop_
_entity_poly.entity_id
_entity_poly.type
_entity_poly.pdbx_seq_one_letter_code
_entity_poly.pdbx_strand_id
1 'polypeptide(L)'
;MKENSEVLQLLLAQKEVQQVNYDNSSLDEMLQLFPLRTEESLSQLEAFLDSNDNMVALAKELSRKGGGSANALAKKILYCCFSNELGLKFSWEGAKGKRPFKNLISQAVLKAVPLNKVMKMRQ
;
A
#
# COMPACT_ATOMS: atom_id res chain seq x y z
N MET A 1 14.17 -38.99 13.42
CA MET A 1 14.18 -38.36 12.08
C MET A 1 12.79 -38.15 11.45
N LYS A 2 11.65 -38.46 12.12
CA LYS A 2 10.30 -38.21 11.56
C LYS A 2 9.72 -36.83 11.91
N GLU A 3 10.12 -36.30 13.06
CA GLU A 3 9.60 -35.05 13.65
C GLU A 3 9.87 -33.80 12.79
N ASN A 4 11.05 -33.70 12.17
CA ASN A 4 11.38 -32.57 11.28
C ASN A 4 10.55 -32.56 9.98
N SER A 5 10.05 -33.71 9.52
CA SER A 5 9.24 -33.81 8.30
C SER A 5 7.82 -33.28 8.54
N GLU A 6 7.25 -33.61 9.69
CA GLU A 6 5.91 -33.18 10.09
C GLU A 6 5.87 -31.66 10.36
N VAL A 7 6.91 -31.10 10.98
CA VAL A 7 7.03 -29.65 11.20
C VAL A 7 7.13 -28.89 9.87
N LEU A 8 7.90 -29.40 8.89
CA LEU A 8 7.99 -28.79 7.57
C LEU A 8 6.66 -28.86 6.80
N GLN A 9 5.95 -29.99 6.89
CA GLN A 9 4.62 -30.13 6.28
C GLN A 9 3.61 -29.18 6.92
N LEU A 10 3.66 -29.01 8.24
CA LEU A 10 2.80 -28.08 8.97
C LEU A 10 3.09 -26.61 8.60
N LEU A 11 4.37 -26.24 8.47
CA LEU A 11 4.81 -24.92 8.01
C LEU A 11 4.39 -24.62 6.58
N LEU A 12 4.48 -25.61 5.68
CA LEU A 12 4.04 -25.47 4.29
C LEU A 12 2.52 -25.31 4.21
N ALA A 13 1.75 -26.09 4.97
CA ALA A 13 0.29 -25.98 5.04
C ALA A 13 -0.17 -24.62 5.60
N GLN A 14 0.52 -24.07 6.61
CA GLN A 14 0.23 -22.72 7.13
C GLN A 14 0.53 -21.62 6.11
N LYS A 15 1.52 -21.83 5.23
CA LYS A 15 1.87 -20.89 4.16
C LYS A 15 0.84 -20.90 3.02
N GLU A 16 0.25 -22.06 2.72
CA GLU A 16 -0.82 -22.21 1.73
C GLU A 16 -2.15 -21.59 2.22
N VAL A 17 -2.47 -21.68 3.51
CA VAL A 17 -3.71 -21.13 4.10
C VAL A 17 -3.69 -19.59 4.20
N GLN A 18 -2.53 -18.94 4.07
CA GLN A 18 -2.41 -17.47 4.08
C GLN A 18 -2.47 -16.82 2.70
N GLN A 19 -2.73 -17.56 1.62
CA GLN A 19 -3.05 -16.95 0.33
C GLN A 19 -4.54 -16.65 0.26
N VAL A 20 -4.93 -15.51 0.85
CA VAL A 20 -6.22 -14.90 0.51
C VAL A 20 -6.13 -14.49 -0.96
N ASN A 21 -6.97 -15.11 -1.79
CA ASN A 21 -6.96 -14.92 -3.24
C ASN A 21 -7.61 -13.56 -3.58
N TYR A 22 -6.82 -12.47 -3.49
CA TYR A 22 -7.24 -11.10 -3.85
C TYR A 22 -7.28 -10.84 -5.36
N ASP A 23 -7.07 -11.88 -6.20
CA ASP A 23 -6.96 -11.76 -7.67
C ASP A 23 -8.22 -11.19 -8.37
N ASN A 24 -9.35 -11.03 -7.66
CA ASN A 24 -10.58 -10.44 -8.21
C ASN A 24 -10.96 -9.09 -7.60
N SER A 25 -10.14 -8.51 -6.72
CA SER A 25 -10.47 -7.22 -6.10
C SER A 25 -10.30 -6.08 -7.10
N SER A 26 -11.36 -5.28 -7.29
CA SER A 26 -11.32 -4.13 -8.18
C SER A 26 -10.64 -2.91 -7.53
N LEU A 27 -10.14 -1.98 -8.35
CA LEU A 27 -9.61 -0.71 -7.85
C LEU A 27 -10.64 0.08 -7.04
N ASP A 28 -11.91 0.04 -7.46
CA ASP A 28 -12.99 0.76 -6.80
C ASP A 28 -13.24 0.23 -5.38
N GLU A 29 -13.20 -1.09 -5.17
CA GLU A 29 -13.27 -1.71 -3.84
C GLU A 29 -12.13 -1.23 -2.94
N MET A 30 -10.91 -1.19 -3.47
CA MET A 30 -9.74 -0.73 -2.72
C MET A 30 -9.83 0.75 -2.33
N LEU A 31 -10.41 1.58 -3.19
CA LEU A 31 -10.65 2.99 -2.89
C LEU A 31 -11.70 3.19 -1.78
N GLN A 32 -12.66 2.28 -1.63
CA GLN A 32 -13.63 2.33 -0.52
C GLN A 32 -12.99 2.08 0.86
N LEU A 33 -11.80 1.48 0.91
CA LEU A 33 -11.07 1.28 2.15
C LEU A 33 -10.45 2.58 2.70
N PHE A 34 -10.44 3.65 1.91
CA PHE A 34 -9.86 4.92 2.33
C PHE A 34 -10.81 5.75 3.22
N PRO A 35 -10.29 6.35 4.30
CA PRO A 35 -8.92 6.23 4.81
C PRO A 35 -8.69 4.86 5.49
N LEU A 36 -7.53 4.25 5.26
CA LEU A 36 -7.13 3.02 5.93
C LEU A 36 -7.02 3.25 7.44
N ARG A 37 -7.73 2.44 8.21
CA ARG A 37 -7.79 2.54 9.68
C ARG A 37 -7.10 1.39 10.39
N THR A 38 -6.99 0.24 9.72
CA THR A 38 -6.42 -0.98 10.30
C THR A 38 -5.21 -1.45 9.51
N GLU A 39 -4.35 -2.23 10.17
CA GLU A 39 -3.24 -2.89 9.49
C GLU A 39 -3.74 -3.96 8.53
N GLU A 40 -4.90 -4.57 8.81
CA GLU A 40 -5.54 -5.52 7.91
C GLU A 40 -5.97 -4.86 6.60
N SER A 41 -6.64 -3.70 6.63
CA SER A 41 -7.01 -2.99 5.40
C SER A 41 -5.78 -2.52 4.62
N LEU A 42 -4.69 -2.19 5.32
CA LEU A 42 -3.40 -1.90 4.68
C LEU A 42 -2.82 -3.14 4.00
N SER A 43 -2.78 -4.30 4.67
CA SER A 43 -2.30 -5.55 4.09
C SER A 43 -3.12 -5.97 2.87
N GLN A 44 -4.45 -5.78 2.92
CA GLN A 44 -5.34 -6.02 1.78
C GLN A 44 -4.95 -5.18 0.56
N LEU A 45 -4.74 -3.88 0.78
CA LEU A 45 -4.31 -2.99 -0.29
C LEU A 45 -2.90 -3.34 -0.80
N GLU A 46 -1.97 -3.70 0.09
CA GLU A 46 -0.63 -4.10 -0.31
C GLU A 46 -0.64 -5.38 -1.15
N ALA A 47 -1.49 -6.36 -0.82
CA ALA A 47 -1.68 -7.54 -1.66
C ALA A 47 -2.23 -7.19 -3.05
N PHE A 48 -3.23 -6.30 -3.13
CA PHE A 48 -3.74 -5.81 -4.41
C PHE A 48 -2.66 -5.11 -5.25
N LEU A 49 -1.74 -4.40 -4.61
CA LEU A 49 -0.66 -3.65 -5.26
C LEU A 49 0.53 -4.49 -5.72
N ASP A 50 0.55 -5.79 -5.44
CA ASP A 50 1.61 -6.69 -5.92
C ASP A 50 1.60 -6.80 -7.46
N SER A 51 0.42 -6.64 -8.08
CA SER A 51 0.29 -6.47 -9.53
C SER A 51 0.74 -5.08 -9.99
N ASN A 52 1.64 -5.03 -10.97
CA ASN A 52 2.10 -3.77 -11.56
C ASN A 52 0.96 -2.96 -12.22
N ASP A 53 -0.05 -3.63 -12.78
CA ASP A 53 -1.19 -2.93 -13.39
C ASP A 53 -2.03 -2.24 -12.32
N ASN A 54 -2.29 -2.93 -11.20
CA ASN A 54 -2.98 -2.38 -10.04
C ASN A 54 -2.20 -1.22 -9.41
N MET A 55 -0.87 -1.37 -9.30
CA MET A 55 0.04 -0.32 -8.84
C MET A 55 -0.07 0.94 -9.72
N VAL A 56 -0.02 0.78 -11.04
CA VAL A 56 -0.14 1.90 -12.00
C VAL A 56 -1.53 2.51 -11.94
N ALA A 57 -2.58 1.70 -11.79
CA ALA A 57 -3.96 2.16 -11.71
C ALA A 57 -4.17 3.02 -10.45
N LEU A 58 -3.74 2.55 -9.27
CA LEU A 58 -3.81 3.33 -8.04
C LEU A 58 -2.95 4.61 -8.15
N ALA A 59 -1.72 4.53 -8.65
CA ALA A 59 -0.87 5.70 -8.81
C ALA A 59 -1.51 6.77 -9.72
N LYS A 60 -2.20 6.35 -10.80
CA LYS A 60 -2.97 7.26 -11.66
C LYS A 60 -4.11 7.92 -10.90
N GLU A 61 -4.90 7.17 -10.12
CA GLU A 61 -5.98 7.74 -9.29
C GLU A 61 -5.45 8.74 -8.27
N LEU A 62 -4.39 8.38 -7.55
CA LEU A 62 -3.75 9.23 -6.54
C LEU A 62 -3.19 10.52 -7.14
N SER A 63 -2.66 10.47 -8.37
CA SER A 63 -2.13 11.66 -9.07
C SER A 63 -3.19 12.74 -9.29
N ARG A 64 -4.48 12.37 -9.35
CA ARG A 64 -5.61 13.30 -9.57
C ARG A 64 -5.87 14.21 -8.37
N LYS A 65 -5.35 13.89 -7.18
CA LYS A 65 -5.43 14.78 -6.00
C LYS A 65 -4.68 16.11 -6.23
N GLY A 66 -3.77 16.13 -7.21
CA GLY A 66 -3.05 17.31 -7.65
C GLY A 66 -2.14 17.91 -6.57
N GLY A 67 -1.59 19.08 -6.85
CA GLY A 67 -0.61 19.73 -5.99
C GLY A 67 0.42 20.47 -6.82
N GLY A 68 0.87 21.62 -6.32
CA GLY A 68 1.85 22.45 -7.02
C GLY A 68 3.29 21.95 -6.91
N SER A 69 3.56 20.92 -6.10
CA SER A 69 4.87 20.32 -5.89
C SER A 69 4.73 18.85 -5.46
N ALA A 70 5.82 18.08 -5.57
CA ALA A 70 5.87 16.69 -5.13
C ALA A 70 5.47 16.54 -3.64
N ASN A 71 6.00 17.42 -2.78
CA ASN A 71 5.69 17.43 -1.35
C ASN A 71 4.21 17.72 -1.07
N ALA A 72 3.61 18.66 -1.81
CA ALA A 72 2.20 18.99 -1.63
C ALA A 72 1.27 17.85 -2.06
N LEU A 73 1.59 17.19 -3.17
CA LEU A 73 0.83 16.03 -3.65
C LEU A 73 0.98 14.83 -2.70
N ALA A 74 2.22 14.49 -2.32
CA ALA A 74 2.47 13.37 -1.40
C ALA A 74 1.72 13.55 -0.07
N LYS A 75 1.74 14.77 0.51
CA LYS A 75 0.95 15.07 1.72
C LYS A 75 -0.55 14.84 1.49
N LYS A 76 -1.13 15.35 0.41
CA LYS A 76 -2.54 15.15 0.09
C LYS A 76 -2.91 13.68 -0.08
N ILE A 77 -2.06 12.90 -0.74
CA ILE A 77 -2.23 11.47 -0.91
C ILE A 77 -2.23 10.78 0.46
N LEU A 78 -1.22 11.04 1.30
CA LEU A 78 -1.11 10.41 2.62
C LEU A 78 -2.31 10.73 3.52
N TYR A 79 -2.78 11.98 3.54
CA TYR A 79 -3.99 12.36 4.28
C TYR A 79 -5.28 11.70 3.75
N CYS A 80 -5.32 11.35 2.47
CA CYS A 80 -6.45 10.65 1.87
C CYS A 80 -6.40 9.15 2.19
N CYS A 81 -5.22 8.54 2.14
CA CYS A 81 -5.05 7.10 2.26
C CYS A 81 -5.02 6.61 3.70
N PHE A 82 -4.57 7.41 4.66
CA PHE A 82 -4.36 6.96 6.04
C PHE A 82 -5.20 7.74 7.04
N SER A 83 -5.75 7.02 8.02
CA SER A 83 -6.19 7.64 9.26
C SER A 83 -4.98 8.05 10.11
N ASN A 84 -5.16 9.03 10.99
CA ASN A 84 -4.10 9.47 11.89
C ASN A 84 -3.67 8.33 12.83
N GLU A 85 -4.63 7.54 13.32
CA GLU A 85 -4.39 6.41 14.23
C GLU A 85 -3.50 5.35 13.58
N LEU A 86 -3.76 5.01 12.31
CA LEU A 86 -2.92 4.07 11.57
C LEU A 86 -1.57 4.69 11.25
N GLY A 87 -1.54 5.92 10.71
CA GLY A 87 -0.31 6.60 10.28
C GLY A 87 0.71 6.80 11.40
N LEU A 88 0.27 6.98 12.64
CA LEU A 88 1.16 7.14 13.81
C LEU A 88 2.02 5.90 14.07
N LYS A 89 1.56 4.71 13.68
CA LYS A 89 2.27 3.44 13.86
C LYS A 89 3.47 3.27 12.92
N PHE A 90 3.60 4.11 11.90
CA PHE A 90 4.61 3.98 10.86
C PHE A 90 5.61 5.15 10.88
N SER A 91 6.82 4.87 10.41
CA SER A 91 7.83 5.85 10.02
C SER A 91 8.58 5.32 8.81
N TRP A 92 9.30 6.17 8.08
CA TRP A 92 9.96 5.75 6.84
C TRP A 92 10.82 4.49 7.01
N GLU A 93 11.76 4.51 7.95
CA GLU A 93 12.66 3.38 8.24
C GLU A 93 12.16 2.45 9.36
N GLY A 94 11.08 2.78 10.08
CA GLY A 94 10.63 2.01 11.24
C GLY A 94 11.41 2.30 12.54
N ALA A 95 11.81 3.56 12.74
CA ALA A 95 12.54 3.95 13.94
C ALA A 95 11.62 4.13 15.17
N LYS A 96 12.19 4.04 16.37
CA LYS A 96 11.51 4.32 17.66
C LYS A 96 10.26 3.47 17.91
N GLY A 97 10.35 2.17 17.64
CA GLY A 97 9.24 1.22 17.86
C GLY A 97 8.10 1.33 16.83
N LYS A 98 8.28 2.10 15.76
CA LYS A 98 7.34 2.20 14.65
C LYS A 98 7.67 1.19 13.55
N ARG A 99 6.70 0.88 12.71
CA ARG A 99 6.89 0.02 11.55
C ARG A 99 7.45 0.80 10.35
N PRO A 100 8.23 0.16 9.46
CA PRO A 100 8.70 0.79 8.23
C PRO A 100 7.52 1.07 7.29
N PHE A 101 7.55 2.24 6.63
CA PHE A 101 6.51 2.66 5.67
C PHE A 101 6.89 2.39 4.21
N LYS A 102 8.14 2.02 3.94
CA LYS A 102 8.72 1.87 2.59
C LYS A 102 8.24 0.63 1.80
N ASN A 103 6.98 0.24 1.97
CA ASN A 103 6.33 -0.87 1.29
C ASN A 103 5.56 -0.42 0.03
N LEU A 104 4.74 -1.30 -0.56
CA LEU A 104 4.06 -1.11 -1.85
C LEU A 104 3.21 0.16 -1.92
N ILE A 105 2.47 0.51 -0.86
CA ILE A 105 1.65 1.73 -0.89
C ILE A 105 2.50 3.00 -1.01
N SER A 106 3.68 3.04 -0.38
CA SER A 106 4.59 4.18 -0.51
C SER A 106 5.13 4.31 -1.95
N GLN A 107 5.31 3.18 -2.64
CA GLN A 107 5.68 3.18 -4.06
C GLN A 107 4.55 3.73 -4.93
N ALA A 108 3.28 3.43 -4.63
CA ALA A 108 2.14 4.02 -5.32
C ALA A 108 2.11 5.55 -5.16
N VAL A 109 2.40 6.06 -3.96
CA VAL A 109 2.53 7.52 -3.71
C VAL A 109 3.65 8.12 -4.55
N LEU A 110 4.83 7.49 -4.57
CA LEU A 110 5.99 7.98 -5.33
C LEU A 110 5.72 7.95 -6.85
N LYS A 111 5.07 6.90 -7.35
CA LYS A 111 4.67 6.77 -8.77
C LYS A 111 3.59 7.78 -9.17
N ALA A 112 2.76 8.25 -8.24
CA ALA A 112 1.74 9.26 -8.53
C ALA A 112 2.33 10.63 -8.87
N VAL A 113 3.52 10.97 -8.34
CA VAL A 113 4.17 12.27 -8.54
C VAL A 113 4.44 12.61 -10.01
N PRO A 114 5.15 11.77 -10.79
CA PRO A 114 5.41 12.04 -12.21
C PRO A 114 4.15 11.99 -13.09
N LEU A 115 3.03 11.44 -12.59
CA LEU A 115 1.75 11.37 -13.30
C LEU A 115 0.89 12.63 -13.14
N ASN A 116 1.23 13.50 -12.17
CA ASN A 116 0.46 14.72 -11.89
C ASN A 116 0.60 15.76 -13.01
N LYS A 117 -0.49 15.95 -13.77
CA LYS A 117 -0.56 16.91 -14.88
C LYS A 117 -0.40 18.37 -14.43
N VAL A 118 -0.84 18.72 -13.21
CA VAL A 118 -0.74 20.10 -12.69
C VAL A 118 0.72 20.52 -12.52
N MET A 119 1.59 19.58 -12.16
CA MET A 119 3.02 19.84 -11.99
C MET A 119 3.72 20.02 -13.35
N LYS A 120 3.29 19.28 -14.37
CA LYS A 120 3.85 19.38 -15.74
C LYS A 120 3.53 20.69 -16.44
N MET A 121 2.48 21.40 -16.05
CA MET A 121 2.09 22.69 -16.65
C MET A 121 2.86 23.89 -16.05
N ARG A 122 3.73 23.68 -15.06
CA ARG A 122 4.46 24.73 -14.34
C ARG A 122 5.99 24.70 -14.54
N GLN A 123 6.49 23.71 -15.29
CA GLN A 123 7.89 23.62 -15.73
C GLN A 123 7.98 24.15 -17.16
#